data_AF-A0A517TI44-F1
#
_entry.id   AF-A0A517TI44-F1
#
_cell.length_a   1.000
_cell.length_b   1.000
_cell.length_c   1.000
_cell.angle_alpha   90.00
_cell.angle_beta   90.00
_cell.angle_gamma   90.00
#
_symmetry.space_group_name_H-M   'P 1'
#
loop_
_entity.id
_entity.type
_entity.pdbx_description
1 polymer ?
#
loop_
_entity_poly.entity_id
_entity_poly.type
_entity_poly.pdbx_seq_one_letter_code
_entity_poly.pdbx_strand_id
1 'polypeptide(L)'
;MKTIKTDLRYVPLMPHLLVAVACATSSWAQEPKEVFEIPLSEVRALDMPHTLPLSPRGATDETVAASLRGLLAYLSEGAPAKETASPAAFTVTGDYEQALESVASVLLAGGPREKVVTQEDRVWIAFYCYESTELLHLNTIHRRGDQIDIRYRIIPKLERSAPVQLALIPLPTLPGGDYRVTVVRESLDRDTAMSRYETLAVDSKFRELPFGAESRFVSGSFCFSVQTVATKMPIN
;
A
#
# COMPACT_ATOMS: atom_id res chain seq x y z
N MET A 1 -45.67 33.40 28.32
CA MET A 1 -45.45 31.99 28.70
C MET A 1 -46.55 31.14 28.07
N LYS A 2 -46.21 30.25 27.13
CA LYS A 2 -47.17 29.40 26.41
C LYS A 2 -47.00 27.96 26.89
N THR A 3 -48.06 27.40 27.47
CA THR A 3 -48.11 26.03 27.98
C THR A 3 -48.56 25.10 26.84
N ILE A 4 -47.70 24.19 26.42
CA ILE A 4 -48.00 23.15 25.43
C ILE A 4 -48.51 21.92 26.19
N LYS A 5 -49.76 21.52 25.93
CA LYS A 5 -50.34 20.25 26.40
C LYS A 5 -49.92 19.13 25.45
N THR A 6 -49.33 18.08 25.99
CA THR A 6 -48.95 16.87 25.24
C THR A 6 -49.97 15.78 25.53
N ASP A 7 -50.80 15.45 24.54
CA ASP A 7 -51.71 14.31 24.58
C ASP A 7 -50.95 13.02 24.28
N LEU A 8 -50.86 12.13 25.27
CA LEU A 8 -50.35 10.77 25.14
C LEU A 8 -51.49 9.85 24.66
N ARG A 9 -51.48 9.48 23.38
CA ARG A 9 -52.35 8.43 22.84
C ARG A 9 -51.68 7.07 22.99
N TYR A 10 -52.36 6.18 23.70
CA TYR A 10 -52.01 4.78 23.87
C TYR A 10 -52.29 4.03 22.55
N VAL A 11 -51.26 3.43 21.95
CA VAL A 11 -51.39 2.58 20.75
C VAL A 11 -51.27 1.12 21.20
N PRO A 12 -52.24 0.23 20.89
CA PRO A 12 -52.21 -1.16 21.33
C PRO A 12 -51.08 -1.94 20.64
N LEU A 13 -50.30 -2.65 21.45
CA LEU A 13 -49.30 -3.62 21.01
C LEU A 13 -50.00 -4.76 20.25
N MET A 14 -49.65 -4.94 18.96
CA MET A 14 -49.93 -6.16 18.23
C MET A 14 -48.86 -7.22 18.52
N PRO A 15 -49.24 -8.49 18.78
CA PRO A 15 -48.28 -9.58 18.89
C PRO A 15 -47.77 -9.94 17.49
N HIS A 16 -46.60 -9.42 17.13
CA HIS A 16 -45.90 -9.85 15.92
C HIS A 16 -45.43 -11.29 16.10
N LEU A 17 -46.00 -12.18 15.28
CA LEU A 17 -45.59 -13.57 15.10
C LEU A 17 -44.10 -13.60 14.69
N LEU A 18 -43.24 -13.97 15.63
CA LEU A 18 -41.79 -14.03 15.46
C LEU A 18 -41.44 -15.33 14.74
N VAL A 19 -41.52 -15.34 13.40
CA VAL A 19 -41.00 -16.43 12.58
C VAL A 19 -39.49 -16.28 12.55
N ALA A 20 -38.81 -16.97 13.47
CA ALA A 20 -37.37 -17.13 13.46
C ALA A 20 -36.99 -18.07 12.30
N VAL A 21 -36.86 -17.51 11.09
CA VAL A 21 -36.17 -18.19 9.99
C VAL A 21 -34.71 -18.26 10.39
N ALA A 22 -34.34 -19.37 11.02
CA ALA A 22 -32.95 -19.76 11.21
C ALA A 22 -32.37 -20.06 9.82
N CYS A 23 -31.98 -19.01 9.10
CA CYS A 23 -31.07 -19.11 7.97
C CYS A 23 -29.76 -19.63 8.55
N ALA A 24 -29.61 -20.95 8.56
CA ALA A 24 -28.32 -21.61 8.64
C ALA A 24 -27.56 -21.22 7.37
N THR A 25 -27.03 -19.99 7.32
CA THR A 25 -25.92 -19.67 6.43
C THR A 25 -24.79 -20.51 6.98
N SER A 26 -24.65 -21.70 6.40
CA SER A 26 -23.43 -22.46 6.44
C SER A 26 -22.33 -21.46 6.12
N SER A 27 -21.63 -21.00 7.15
CA SER A 27 -20.36 -20.35 6.98
C SER A 27 -19.47 -21.49 6.53
N TRP A 28 -19.44 -21.71 5.20
CA TRP A 28 -18.45 -22.56 4.59
C TRP A 28 -17.14 -21.95 5.04
N ALA A 29 -16.47 -22.60 5.98
CA ALA A 29 -15.08 -22.30 6.31
C ALA A 29 -14.34 -22.48 4.99
N GLN A 30 -14.20 -21.37 4.24
CA GLN A 30 -13.43 -21.35 3.02
C GLN A 30 -12.06 -21.89 3.41
N GLU A 31 -11.66 -22.97 2.75
CA GLU A 31 -10.34 -23.54 2.93
C GLU A 31 -9.32 -22.39 2.91
N PRO A 32 -8.31 -22.42 3.80
CA PRO A 32 -7.36 -21.34 3.92
C PRO A 32 -6.77 -21.06 2.54
N LYS A 33 -7.12 -19.89 1.99
CA LYS A 33 -6.58 -19.42 0.70
C LYS A 33 -5.07 -19.53 0.78
N GLU A 34 -4.48 -20.22 -0.19
CA GLU A 34 -3.04 -20.40 -0.29
C GLU A 34 -2.34 -19.05 -0.13
N VAL A 35 -1.38 -18.99 0.81
CA VAL A 35 -0.59 -17.79 1.06
C VAL A 35 0.61 -17.84 0.13
N PHE A 36 0.66 -16.90 -0.81
CA PHE A 36 1.78 -16.75 -1.72
C PHE A 36 2.69 -15.63 -1.22
N GLU A 37 3.95 -15.94 -0.94
CA GLU A 37 4.97 -14.95 -0.58
C GLU A 37 5.62 -14.38 -1.83
N ILE A 38 5.68 -13.05 -1.93
CA ILE A 38 6.44 -12.35 -2.98
C ILE A 38 7.84 -12.09 -2.40
N PRO A 39 8.90 -12.73 -2.92
CA PRO A 39 10.24 -12.60 -2.34
C PRO A 39 10.75 -11.17 -2.42
N LEU A 40 11.30 -10.64 -1.32
CA LEU A 40 11.93 -9.31 -1.33
C LEU A 40 13.08 -9.21 -2.34
N SER A 41 13.76 -10.32 -2.61
CA SER A 41 14.82 -10.41 -3.62
C SER A 41 14.36 -10.17 -5.07
N GLU A 42 13.05 -10.11 -5.31
CA GLU A 42 12.47 -9.76 -6.61
C GLU A 42 11.99 -8.30 -6.66
N VAL A 43 11.78 -7.68 -5.49
CA VAL A 43 11.36 -6.28 -5.37
C VAL A 43 12.52 -5.37 -5.76
N ARG A 44 12.24 -4.33 -6.54
CA ARG A 44 13.23 -3.29 -6.89
C ARG A 44 12.97 -2.07 -6.04
N ALA A 45 13.91 -1.64 -5.22
CA ALA A 45 13.72 -0.52 -4.33
C ALA A 45 14.97 0.33 -4.14
N LEU A 46 14.76 1.58 -3.74
CA LEU A 46 15.82 2.51 -3.39
C LEU A 46 16.18 2.33 -1.91
N ASP A 47 17.43 1.96 -1.64
CA ASP A 47 18.02 1.86 -0.30
C ASP A 47 17.19 1.05 0.71
N MET A 48 16.49 0.01 0.24
CA MET A 48 15.82 -0.97 1.10
C MET A 48 16.64 -2.26 1.20
N PRO A 49 16.75 -2.86 2.40
CA PRO A 49 17.50 -4.10 2.56
C PRO A 49 16.77 -5.28 1.91
N HIS A 50 17.56 -6.26 1.45
CA HIS A 50 17.07 -7.50 0.83
C HIS A 50 16.31 -7.34 -0.50
N THR A 51 16.25 -6.12 -1.04
CA THR A 51 15.67 -5.83 -2.35
C THR A 51 16.74 -5.67 -3.42
N LEU A 52 16.35 -5.80 -4.69
CA LEU A 52 17.16 -5.38 -5.81
C LEU A 52 17.26 -3.85 -5.83
N PRO A 53 18.41 -3.28 -6.20
CA PRO A 53 18.52 -1.83 -6.31
C PRO A 53 17.61 -1.33 -7.43
N LEU A 54 16.91 -0.22 -7.16
CA LEU A 54 16.20 0.58 -8.15
C LEU A 54 17.23 1.39 -8.95
N SER A 55 18.14 0.68 -9.62
CA SER A 55 19.09 1.25 -10.56
C SER A 55 18.61 0.95 -11.97
N PRO A 56 18.79 1.88 -12.92
CA PRO A 56 18.70 1.58 -14.34
C PRO A 56 19.86 0.63 -14.69
N ARG A 57 19.70 -0.68 -14.47
CA ARG A 57 20.78 -1.65 -14.65
C ARG A 57 21.04 -1.78 -16.15
N GLY A 58 22.08 -1.11 -16.63
CA GLY A 58 22.41 -1.10 -18.05
C GLY A 58 21.49 -0.22 -18.89
N ALA A 59 20.76 0.74 -18.30
CA ALA A 59 20.04 1.72 -19.10
C ALA A 59 21.08 2.62 -19.78
N THR A 60 21.38 2.29 -21.03
CA THR A 60 21.84 3.26 -22.02
C THR A 60 20.76 4.33 -22.28
N ASP A 61 19.56 4.14 -21.73
CA ASP A 61 18.43 5.04 -21.86
C ASP A 61 18.48 6.15 -20.79
N GLU A 62 19.06 7.28 -21.18
CA GLU A 62 19.10 8.53 -20.41
C GLU A 62 17.70 8.97 -19.97
N THR A 63 16.64 8.57 -20.68
CA THR A 63 15.24 8.90 -20.38
C THR A 63 14.83 8.29 -19.04
N VAL A 64 15.11 7.01 -18.82
CA VAL A 64 14.78 6.31 -17.57
C VAL A 64 15.54 6.91 -16.39
N ALA A 65 16.82 7.24 -16.60
CA ALA A 65 17.65 7.89 -15.59
C ALA A 65 17.15 9.32 -15.27
N ALA A 66 16.67 10.07 -16.26
CA ALA A 66 16.06 11.39 -16.05
C ALA A 66 14.73 11.28 -15.28
N SER A 67 13.86 10.33 -15.64
CA SER A 67 12.61 10.05 -14.92
C SER A 67 12.85 9.69 -13.47
N LEU A 68 13.83 8.81 -13.19
CA LEU A 68 14.20 8.47 -11.83
C LEU A 68 14.72 9.68 -11.06
N ARG A 69 15.64 10.48 -11.64
CA ARG A 69 16.14 11.70 -10.99
C ARG A 69 15.02 12.69 -10.65
N GLY A 70 14.09 12.92 -11.58
CA GLY A 70 12.93 13.77 -11.36
C GLY A 70 12.05 13.24 -10.23
N LEU A 71 11.82 11.93 -10.20
CA LEU A 71 11.04 11.25 -9.16
C LEU A 71 11.68 11.39 -7.78
N LEU A 72 13.00 11.19 -7.69
CA LEU A 72 13.75 11.35 -6.44
C LEU A 72 13.71 12.79 -5.95
N ALA A 73 13.88 13.77 -6.84
CA ALA A 73 13.76 15.18 -6.50
C ALA A 73 12.35 15.49 -5.94
N TYR A 74 11.31 15.06 -6.64
CA TYR A 74 9.93 15.27 -6.21
C TYR A 74 9.62 14.65 -4.84
N LEU A 75 10.02 13.39 -4.62
CA LEU A 75 9.79 12.73 -3.33
C LEU A 75 10.60 13.39 -2.20
N SER A 76 11.74 14.01 -2.51
CA SER A 76 12.57 14.74 -1.55
C SER A 76 12.05 16.12 -1.18
N GLU A 77 11.22 16.75 -2.03
CA GLU A 77 10.57 18.03 -1.72
C GLU A 77 9.44 17.91 -0.68
N GLY A 78 9.08 16.67 -0.34
CA GLY A 78 8.03 16.36 0.63
C GLY A 78 6.63 16.30 0.00
N ALA A 79 5.67 15.83 0.79
CA ALA A 79 4.29 15.72 0.35
C ALA A 79 3.73 17.12 -0.03
N PRO A 80 2.98 17.26 -1.13
CA PRO A 80 2.33 18.53 -1.46
C PRO A 80 1.49 19.01 -0.28
N ALA A 81 1.61 20.28 0.13
CA ALA A 81 0.90 20.83 1.30
C ALA A 81 -0.64 20.69 1.25
N LYS A 82 -1.20 20.33 0.09
CA LYS A 82 -2.63 20.09 -0.13
C LYS A 82 -3.06 18.64 0.13
N GLU A 83 -2.14 17.69 0.26
CA GLU A 83 -2.47 16.31 0.60
C GLU A 83 -2.68 16.17 2.12
N THR A 84 -3.95 16.08 2.52
CA THR A 84 -4.33 15.88 3.93
C THR A 84 -4.32 14.42 4.36
N ALA A 85 -4.17 13.50 3.41
CA ALA A 85 -4.11 12.06 3.62
C ALA A 85 -2.87 11.48 2.94
N SER A 86 -2.44 10.31 3.43
CA SER A 86 -1.41 9.49 2.79
C SER A 86 -1.74 9.30 1.32
N PRO A 87 -0.80 9.48 0.39
CA PRO A 87 -1.09 9.14 -0.98
C PRO A 87 -1.29 7.63 -1.06
N ALA A 88 -2.33 7.14 -1.72
CA ALA A 88 -2.47 5.70 -1.89
C ALA A 88 -1.32 5.16 -2.75
N ALA A 89 -0.78 3.99 -2.40
CA ALA A 89 -0.01 3.18 -3.33
C ALA A 89 -0.87 2.89 -4.58
N PHE A 90 -0.24 2.50 -5.68
CA PHE A 90 -0.96 2.28 -6.92
C PHE A 90 -0.28 1.22 -7.78
N THR A 91 -1.04 0.69 -8.73
CA THR A 91 -0.56 -0.23 -9.75
C THR A 91 -0.13 0.50 -11.02
N VAL A 92 0.88 -0.07 -11.67
CA VAL A 92 1.30 0.26 -13.05
C VAL A 92 1.55 -1.04 -13.80
N THR A 93 1.51 -1.00 -15.13
CA THR A 93 1.77 -2.14 -15.99
C THR A 93 3.02 -1.95 -16.85
N GLY A 94 3.52 -3.07 -17.40
CA GLY A 94 4.64 -3.09 -18.34
C GLY A 94 5.88 -3.80 -17.81
N ASP A 95 6.96 -3.74 -18.57
CA ASP A 95 8.28 -4.11 -18.07
C ASP A 95 8.77 -3.13 -17.00
N TYR A 96 10.00 -3.33 -16.50
CA TYR A 96 10.50 -2.54 -15.39
C TYR A 96 10.69 -1.07 -15.77
N GLU A 97 11.22 -0.81 -16.97
CA GLU A 97 11.47 0.52 -17.51
C GLU A 97 10.15 1.28 -17.71
N GLN A 98 9.16 0.65 -18.35
CA GLN A 98 7.81 1.19 -18.55
C GLN A 98 7.09 1.45 -17.22
N ALA A 99 7.21 0.54 -16.25
CA ALA A 99 6.64 0.72 -14.92
C ALA A 99 7.26 1.93 -14.21
N LEU A 100 8.58 2.12 -14.31
CA LEU A 100 9.27 3.25 -13.69
C LEU A 100 8.88 4.60 -14.34
N GLU A 101 8.78 4.65 -15.66
CA GLU A 101 8.26 5.82 -16.38
C GLU A 101 6.81 6.14 -16.01
N SER A 102 5.97 5.11 -15.89
CA SER A 102 4.58 5.26 -15.48
C SER A 102 4.47 5.80 -14.05
N VAL A 103 5.29 5.31 -13.12
CA VAL A 103 5.37 5.87 -11.76
C VAL A 103 5.81 7.33 -11.78
N ALA A 104 6.82 7.67 -12.57
CA ALA A 104 7.26 9.06 -12.72
C ALA A 104 6.14 9.94 -13.29
N SER A 105 5.41 9.48 -14.31
CA SER A 105 4.26 10.19 -14.89
C SER A 105 3.13 10.42 -13.88
N VAL A 106 2.79 9.40 -13.09
CA VAL A 106 1.75 9.50 -12.06
C VAL A 106 2.15 10.50 -10.97
N LEU A 107 3.39 10.42 -10.48
CA LEU A 107 3.84 11.24 -9.34
C LEU A 107 4.21 12.67 -9.75
N LEU A 108 4.88 12.87 -10.89
CA LEU A 108 5.36 14.18 -11.33
C LEU A 108 4.29 14.98 -12.08
N ALA A 109 3.51 14.31 -12.95
CA ALA A 109 2.55 14.95 -13.84
C ALA A 109 1.10 14.77 -13.41
N GLY A 110 0.84 14.05 -12.31
CA GLY A 110 -0.52 13.70 -11.88
C GLY A 110 -1.23 12.78 -12.87
N GLY A 111 -0.48 11.94 -13.58
CA GLY A 111 -1.01 10.96 -14.52
C GLY A 111 -2.04 10.01 -13.89
N PRO A 112 -2.87 9.34 -14.71
CA PRO A 112 -3.89 8.43 -14.21
C PRO A 112 -3.26 7.21 -13.53
N ARG A 113 -3.79 6.84 -12.37
CA ARG A 113 -3.46 5.57 -11.72
C ARG A 113 -4.28 4.45 -12.37
N GLU A 114 -3.63 3.35 -12.69
CA GLU A 114 -4.35 2.19 -13.22
C GLU A 114 -5.19 1.56 -12.11
N LYS A 115 -6.51 1.58 -12.29
CA LYS A 115 -7.45 0.89 -11.40
C LYS A 115 -7.90 -0.46 -11.96
N VAL A 116 -7.64 -0.68 -13.25
CA VAL A 116 -8.08 -1.84 -14.00
C VAL A 116 -6.91 -2.26 -14.88
N VAL A 117 -6.48 -3.50 -14.74
CA VAL A 117 -5.42 -4.15 -15.51
C VAL A 117 -5.97 -5.46 -16.09
N THR A 118 -5.25 -6.10 -16.99
CA THR A 118 -5.63 -7.40 -17.59
C THR A 118 -4.77 -8.53 -17.02
N GLN A 119 -5.23 -9.78 -17.16
CA GLN A 119 -4.46 -10.96 -16.72
C GLN A 119 -3.13 -11.15 -17.47
N GLU A 120 -3.02 -10.58 -18.67
CA GLU A 120 -1.82 -10.67 -19.51
C GLU A 120 -0.78 -9.61 -19.12
N ASP A 121 -1.19 -8.58 -18.39
CA ASP A 121 -0.31 -7.50 -18.01
C ASP A 121 0.69 -7.93 -16.95
N ARG A 122 1.91 -7.43 -17.09
CA ARG A 122 2.91 -7.48 -16.02
C ARG A 122 2.63 -6.33 -15.06
N VAL A 123 2.07 -6.66 -13.90
CA VAL A 123 1.63 -5.66 -12.91
C VAL A 123 2.71 -5.41 -11.87
N TRP A 124 2.91 -4.14 -11.53
CA TRP A 124 3.78 -3.70 -10.44
C TRP A 124 2.98 -2.83 -9.46
N ILE A 125 3.28 -2.95 -8.16
CA ILE A 125 2.82 -1.99 -7.15
C ILE A 125 3.93 -0.99 -6.88
N ALA A 126 3.60 0.29 -6.99
CA ALA A 126 4.44 1.39 -6.53
C ALA A 126 4.17 1.67 -5.05
N PHE A 127 5.11 1.28 -4.19
CA PHE A 127 5.13 1.59 -2.76
C PHE A 127 6.18 2.66 -2.50
N TYR A 128 5.82 3.76 -1.85
CA TYR A 128 6.73 4.89 -1.66
C TYR A 128 6.44 5.67 -0.40
N CYS A 129 7.35 6.57 -0.07
CA CYS A 129 7.20 7.53 1.00
C CYS A 129 7.77 8.89 0.58
N TYR A 130 7.04 9.95 0.92
CA TYR A 130 7.59 11.30 0.86
C TYR A 130 8.64 11.52 1.94
N GLU A 131 9.45 12.58 1.81
CA GLU A 131 10.48 13.01 2.76
C GLU A 131 10.16 12.59 4.22
N SER A 132 10.90 11.61 4.71
CA SER A 132 10.80 11.09 6.07
C SER A 132 12.17 11.17 6.72
N THR A 133 12.23 11.53 8.00
CA THR A 133 13.46 11.43 8.80
C THR A 133 13.81 9.97 9.14
N GLU A 134 12.96 9.03 8.76
CA GLU A 134 13.07 7.63 9.11
C GLU A 134 13.22 6.75 7.86
N LEU A 135 13.87 5.60 8.03
CA LEU A 135 14.01 4.59 6.98
C LEU A 135 12.86 3.58 7.07
N LEU A 136 12.13 3.41 5.98
CA LEU A 136 11.20 2.31 5.76
C LEU A 136 11.95 1.09 5.23
N HIS A 137 11.79 -0.02 5.92
CA HIS A 137 12.21 -1.33 5.42
C HIS A 137 10.97 -2.16 5.13
N LEU A 138 10.86 -2.69 3.91
CA LEU A 138 9.93 -3.77 3.62
C LEU A 138 10.34 -5.00 4.44
N ASN A 139 9.37 -5.67 5.07
CA ASN A 139 9.62 -6.87 5.85
C ASN A 139 9.09 -8.12 5.14
N THR A 140 7.82 -8.11 4.76
CA THR A 140 7.19 -9.24 4.05
C THR A 140 6.11 -8.74 3.11
N ILE A 141 5.90 -9.45 2.01
CA ILE A 141 4.81 -9.18 1.07
C ILE A 141 4.09 -10.49 0.82
N HIS A 142 2.82 -10.57 1.22
CA HIS A 142 2.02 -11.79 1.09
C HIS A 142 0.77 -11.53 0.27
N ARG A 143 0.40 -12.47 -0.59
CA ARG A 143 -0.90 -12.51 -1.25
C ARG A 143 -1.72 -13.68 -0.70
N ARG A 144 -2.98 -13.42 -0.36
CA ARG A 144 -3.97 -14.38 0.13
C ARG A 144 -5.24 -14.23 -0.69
N GLY A 145 -5.31 -14.95 -1.81
CA GLY A 145 -6.34 -14.76 -2.83
C GLY A 145 -6.33 -13.34 -3.39
N ASP A 146 -7.38 -12.58 -3.10
CA ASP A 146 -7.64 -11.19 -3.51
C ASP A 146 -7.00 -10.13 -2.60
N GLN A 147 -6.42 -10.53 -1.47
CA GLN A 147 -5.75 -9.61 -0.56
C GLN A 147 -4.24 -9.67 -0.74
N ILE A 148 -3.59 -8.50 -0.86
CA ILE A 148 -2.14 -8.35 -0.88
C ILE A 148 -1.75 -7.51 0.35
N ASP A 149 -0.94 -8.06 1.23
CA ASP A 149 -0.45 -7.40 2.44
C ASP A 149 1.01 -7.00 2.26
N ILE A 150 1.29 -5.70 2.26
CA ILE A 150 2.64 -5.14 2.25
C ILE A 150 2.97 -4.72 3.69
N ARG A 151 3.88 -5.45 4.33
CA ARG A 151 4.33 -5.17 5.68
C ARG A 151 5.66 -4.45 5.66
N TYR A 152 5.73 -3.35 6.38
CA TYR A 152 6.93 -2.54 6.49
C TYR A 152 7.20 -2.15 7.95
N ARG A 153 8.44 -1.77 8.23
CA ARG A 153 8.84 -1.22 9.52
C ARG A 153 9.57 0.10 9.33
N ILE A 154 9.49 0.93 10.35
CA ILE A 154 10.18 2.21 10.42
C ILE A 154 11.42 2.05 11.30
N ILE A 155 12.55 2.48 10.76
CA ILE A 155 13.87 2.38 11.34
C ILE A 155 14.38 3.81 11.56
N PRO A 156 14.59 4.23 12.81
CA PRO A 156 15.15 5.54 13.10
C PRO A 156 16.51 5.73 12.40
N LYS A 157 16.70 6.87 11.73
CA LYS A 157 17.97 7.25 11.11
C LYS A 157 18.61 8.39 11.90
N LEU A 158 19.92 8.32 12.10
CA LEU A 158 20.68 9.38 12.77
C LEU A 158 21.07 10.52 11.81
N GLU A 159 21.09 10.23 10.52
CA GLU A 159 21.51 11.19 9.51
C GLU A 159 20.44 12.25 9.29
N ARG A 160 20.88 13.50 9.08
CA ARG A 160 19.97 14.63 8.82
C ARG A 160 19.31 14.58 7.44
N SER A 161 19.83 13.77 6.53
CA SER A 161 19.25 13.64 5.19
C SER A 161 18.09 12.65 5.23
N ALA A 162 16.90 13.16 4.94
CA ALA A 162 15.69 12.38 4.78
C ALA A 162 15.84 11.46 3.54
N PRO A 163 15.89 10.13 3.71
CA PRO A 163 15.92 9.22 2.59
C PRO A 163 14.60 9.30 1.81
N VAL A 164 14.71 9.47 0.49
CA VAL A 164 13.61 9.13 -0.41
C VAL A 164 13.50 7.61 -0.48
N GLN A 165 12.29 7.08 -0.47
CA GLN A 165 12.09 5.64 -0.52
C GLN A 165 10.98 5.27 -1.49
N LEU A 166 11.34 4.39 -2.42
CA LEU A 166 10.47 3.90 -3.48
C LEU A 166 10.79 2.43 -3.70
N ALA A 167 9.74 1.62 -3.87
CA ALA A 167 9.80 0.22 -4.23
C ALA A 167 8.79 -0.07 -5.34
N LEU A 168 9.23 -0.80 -6.35
CA LEU A 168 8.41 -1.46 -7.36
C LEU A 168 8.33 -2.94 -7.01
N ILE A 169 7.14 -3.35 -6.56
CA ILE A 169 6.85 -4.72 -6.14
C ILE A 169 6.22 -5.45 -7.33
N PRO A 170 6.91 -6.42 -7.95
CA PRO A 170 6.31 -7.20 -9.03
C PRO A 170 5.20 -8.08 -8.47
N LEU A 171 4.06 -8.14 -9.16
CA LEU A 171 3.02 -9.12 -8.87
C LEU A 171 3.16 -10.31 -9.83
N PRO A 172 2.97 -11.55 -9.33
CA PRO A 172 2.84 -12.70 -10.21
C PRO A 172 1.56 -12.56 -11.06
N THR A 173 1.41 -13.39 -12.09
CA THR A 173 0.17 -13.45 -12.87
C THR A 173 -1.05 -13.61 -11.96
N LEU A 174 -1.97 -12.66 -12.04
CA LEU A 174 -3.13 -12.58 -11.17
C LEU A 174 -4.36 -13.16 -11.88
N PRO A 175 -5.14 -14.03 -11.23
CA PRO A 175 -6.49 -14.34 -11.68
C PRO A 175 -7.37 -13.09 -11.78
N GLY A 176 -8.42 -13.17 -12.59
CA GLY A 176 -9.38 -12.07 -12.75
C GLY A 176 -10.18 -11.87 -11.46
N GLY A 177 -10.41 -10.61 -11.09
CA GLY A 177 -11.10 -10.25 -9.86
C GLY A 177 -10.67 -8.91 -9.29
N ASP A 178 -11.31 -8.50 -8.22
CA ASP A 178 -10.96 -7.29 -7.47
C ASP A 178 -9.92 -7.64 -6.41
N TYR A 179 -8.87 -6.83 -6.33
CA TYR A 179 -7.79 -6.99 -5.36
C TYR A 179 -7.75 -5.82 -4.39
N ARG A 180 -7.45 -6.14 -3.13
CA ARG A 180 -7.20 -5.17 -2.07
C ARG A 180 -5.75 -5.24 -1.63
N VAL A 181 -5.03 -4.13 -1.77
CA VAL A 181 -3.68 -3.97 -1.23
C VAL A 181 -3.78 -3.28 0.12
N THR A 182 -3.29 -3.94 1.17
CA THR A 182 -3.22 -3.40 2.52
C THR A 182 -1.77 -3.12 2.88
N VAL A 183 -1.49 -1.87 3.29
CA VAL A 183 -0.17 -1.46 3.76
C VAL A 183 -0.19 -1.45 5.28
N VAL A 184 0.64 -2.29 5.90
CA VAL A 184 0.65 -2.52 7.35
C VAL A 184 2.01 -2.17 7.94
N ARG A 185 2.03 -1.22 8.88
CA ARG A 185 3.21 -0.97 9.70
C ARG A 185 3.34 -2.07 10.74
N GLU A 186 4.51 -2.69 10.81
CA GLU A 186 4.88 -3.58 11.89
C GLU A 186 5.53 -2.78 13.02
N SER A 187 5.13 -3.10 14.24
CA SER A 187 5.82 -2.59 15.43
C SER A 187 7.25 -3.08 15.41
N LEU A 188 8.20 -2.17 15.67
CA LEU A 188 9.56 -2.58 15.96
C LEU A 188 9.51 -3.39 17.27
N ASP A 189 9.98 -4.64 17.21
CA ASP A 189 10.09 -5.46 18.40
C ASP A 189 10.90 -4.71 19.47
N ARG A 190 10.36 -4.64 20.69
CA ARG A 190 10.94 -3.83 21.77
C ARG A 190 12.37 -4.25 22.08
N ASP A 191 12.65 -5.54 22.05
CA ASP A 191 13.99 -6.05 22.37
C ASP A 191 15.00 -5.66 21.27
N THR A 192 14.57 -5.73 20.01
CA THR A 192 15.35 -5.26 18.86
C THR A 192 15.54 -3.74 18.86
N ALA A 193 14.52 -2.99 19.27
CA ALA A 193 14.57 -1.54 19.40
C ALA A 193 15.54 -1.11 20.51
N MET A 194 15.41 -1.70 21.69
CA MET A 194 16.23 -1.34 22.85
C MET A 194 17.70 -1.74 22.62
N SER A 195 17.98 -2.96 22.17
CA SER A 195 19.36 -3.44 22.01
C SER A 195 20.17 -2.67 20.96
N ARG A 196 19.54 -2.16 19.88
CA ARG A 196 20.26 -1.42 18.83
C ARG A 196 20.28 0.09 19.04
N TYR A 197 19.32 0.65 19.78
CA TYR A 197 19.18 2.10 19.93
C TYR A 197 19.41 2.63 21.35
N GLU A 198 19.56 1.79 22.39
CA GLU A 198 19.95 2.26 23.73
C GLU A 198 21.28 3.00 23.74
N THR A 199 22.22 2.65 22.86
CA THR A 199 23.49 3.37 22.72
C THR A 199 23.31 4.78 22.13
N LEU A 200 22.18 5.05 21.46
CA LEU A 200 21.87 6.30 20.76
C LEU A 200 20.84 7.17 21.50
N ALA A 201 20.04 6.56 22.36
CA ALA A 201 19.00 7.23 23.15
C ALA A 201 19.53 8.03 24.35
N VAL A 202 20.81 7.89 24.72
CA VAL A 202 21.38 8.58 25.88
C VAL A 202 21.50 10.10 25.66
N ASP A 203 21.49 10.58 24.41
CA ASP A 203 21.80 11.99 24.12
C ASP A 203 20.71 12.78 23.35
N SER A 204 19.59 12.15 22.99
CA SER A 204 18.57 12.84 22.20
C SER A 204 17.16 12.59 22.72
N LYS A 205 16.40 13.69 22.84
CA LYS A 205 14.98 13.75 23.21
C LYS A 205 14.12 13.04 22.16
N PHE A 206 14.21 11.71 22.09
CA PHE A 206 13.42 10.89 21.18
C PHE A 206 11.97 10.96 21.65
N ARG A 207 11.22 11.90 21.08
CA ARG A 207 9.78 11.99 21.26
C ARG A 207 9.20 10.96 20.30
N GLU A 208 8.59 9.91 20.84
CA GLU A 208 7.72 9.05 20.03
C GLU A 208 6.75 9.98 19.28
N LEU A 209 6.80 9.96 17.95
CA LEU A 209 5.84 10.71 17.15
C LEU A 209 4.44 10.19 17.53
N PRO A 210 3.45 11.08 17.72
CA PRO A 210 2.11 10.64 18.03
C PRO A 210 1.63 9.68 16.94
N PHE A 211 1.14 8.50 17.35
CA PHE A 211 0.53 7.51 16.47
C PHE A 211 -0.40 8.21 15.47
N GLY A 212 -0.06 8.15 14.18
CA GLY A 212 -0.86 8.74 13.09
C GLY A 212 -0.25 9.97 12.40
N ALA A 213 0.81 10.61 12.93
CA ALA A 213 1.52 11.66 12.19
C ALA A 213 2.24 11.10 10.95
N GLU A 214 2.71 9.86 11.07
CA GLU A 214 3.48 9.13 10.05
C GLU A 214 2.62 8.64 8.88
N SER A 215 1.30 8.50 9.07
CA SER A 215 0.44 8.02 7.99
C SER A 215 0.56 8.93 6.78
N ARG A 216 0.80 10.23 6.98
CA ARG A 216 0.84 11.21 5.89
C ARG A 216 1.94 10.98 4.85
N PHE A 217 3.00 10.27 5.22
CA PHE A 217 4.19 10.16 4.36
C PHE A 217 4.25 8.84 3.60
N VAL A 218 3.86 7.74 4.24
CA VAL A 218 3.93 6.39 3.64
C VAL A 218 2.71 6.13 2.77
N SER A 219 2.92 5.56 1.59
CA SER A 219 1.83 5.22 0.68
C SER A 219 0.79 4.29 1.34
N GLY A 220 -0.49 4.62 1.21
CA GLY A 220 -1.61 3.93 1.86
C GLY A 220 -2.18 2.76 1.05
N SER A 221 -3.10 2.03 1.67
CA SER A 221 -3.87 0.93 1.07
C SER A 221 -4.72 1.37 -0.12
N PHE A 222 -4.97 0.47 -1.09
CA PHE A 222 -5.79 0.75 -2.27
C PHE A 222 -6.43 -0.52 -2.84
N CYS A 223 -7.29 -0.36 -3.85
CA CYS A 223 -7.88 -1.47 -4.60
C CYS A 223 -7.68 -1.28 -6.11
N PHE A 224 -7.58 -2.39 -6.83
CA PHE A 224 -7.56 -2.44 -8.29
C PHE A 224 -8.26 -3.72 -8.78
N SER A 225 -8.61 -3.80 -10.05
CA SER A 225 -9.30 -4.94 -10.65
C SER A 225 -8.48 -5.54 -11.78
N VAL A 226 -8.47 -6.86 -11.88
CA VAL A 226 -7.86 -7.62 -12.97
C VAL A 226 -8.97 -8.18 -13.87
N GLN A 227 -8.96 -7.80 -15.14
CA GLN A 227 -9.91 -8.28 -16.14
C GLN A 227 -9.40 -9.57 -16.80
N THR A 228 -10.28 -10.56 -16.86
CA THR A 228 -10.06 -11.77 -17.66
C THR A 228 -10.16 -11.42 -19.13
N VAL A 229 -9.09 -11.63 -19.88
CA VAL A 229 -9.12 -11.49 -21.34
C VAL A 229 -9.92 -12.67 -21.88
N ALA A 230 -11.04 -12.37 -22.55
CA ALA A 230 -11.84 -13.42 -23.18
C ALA A 230 -10.98 -14.11 -24.25
N THR A 231 -10.54 -15.33 -23.97
CA THR A 231 -9.82 -16.14 -24.95
C THR A 231 -10.77 -16.39 -26.12
N LYS A 232 -10.53 -15.74 -27.27
CA LYS A 232 -11.28 -16.03 -28.50
C LYS A 232 -11.05 -17.51 -28.81
N MET A 233 -12.07 -18.35 -28.60
CA MET A 233 -11.99 -19.73 -29.05
C MET A 233 -11.79 -19.72 -30.56
N PRO A 234 -10.78 -20.43 -31.10
CA PRO A 234 -10.63 -20.56 -32.54
C PRO A 234 -11.91 -21.23 -33.06
N ILE A 235 -12.60 -20.54 -33.97
CA ILE A 235 -13.71 -21.12 -34.72
C ILE A 235 -13.05 -22.06 -35.72
N ASN A 236 -13.12 -23.36 -35.45
CA ASN A 236 -12.74 -24.41 -36.40
C ASN A 236 -13.81 -24.58 -37.48
#